data_AF-A0A964UGS8-F1
#
_entry.id   AF-A0A964UGS8-F1
#
_cell.length_a   1.000
_cell.length_b   1.000
_cell.length_c   1.000
_cell.angle_alpha   90.00
_cell.angle_beta   90.00
_cell.angle_gamma   90.00
#
_symmetry.space_group_name_H-M   'P 1'
#
loop_
_entity.id
_entity.type
_entity.pdbx_description
1 polymer ?
#
loop_
_entity_poly.entity_id
_entity_poly.type
_entity_poly.pdbx_seq_one_letter_code
_entity_poly.pdbx_strand_id
1 'polypeptide(L)' 'SIHEVKPVTQGSRIACVGWIESWIQDDAQREMLFDLENLRASLRDDMPRQSAQLLTLDKTIANLLRMWGRR' A
#
# COMPACT_ATOMS: atom_id res chain seq x y z
N SER A 1 12.73 -11.94 -0.63
CA SER A 1 13.05 -12.73 0.57
C SER A 1 12.73 -14.20 0.38
N ILE A 2 13.56 -15.09 0.92
CA ILE A 2 13.27 -16.52 1.02
C ILE A 2 12.42 -16.74 2.27
N HIS A 3 11.35 -17.52 2.17
CA HIS A 3 10.48 -17.87 3.29
C HIS A 3 10.12 -19.35 3.22
N GLU A 4 9.88 -19.96 4.38
CA GLU A 4 9.46 -21.35 4.51
C GLU A 4 8.25 -21.48 5.43
N VAL A 5 7.46 -22.53 5.21
CA VAL A 5 6.37 -22.93 6.11
C VAL A 5 6.84 -24.13 6.91
N LYS A 6 6.85 -24.00 8.25
CA LYS A 6 7.23 -25.10 9.15
C LYS A 6 6.27 -26.30 9.02
N PRO A 7 6.73 -27.54 9.29
CA PRO A 7 5.91 -28.74 9.21
C PRO A 7 4.65 -28.69 10.09
N VAL A 8 3.56 -29.30 9.62
CA VAL A 8 2.36 -29.56 10.43
C VAL A 8 2.56 -30.89 11.15
N THR A 9 2.61 -30.87 12.49
CA THR A 9 2.88 -32.09 13.30
C THR A 9 1.62 -32.91 13.59
N GLN A 10 0.44 -32.30 13.59
CA GLN A 10 -0.88 -32.95 13.70
C GLN A 10 -1.96 -32.09 13.01
N GLY A 11 -3.01 -32.71 12.47
CA GLY A 11 -4.11 -32.02 11.79
C GLY A 11 -3.78 -31.58 10.35
N SER A 12 -4.38 -30.48 9.88
CA SER A 12 -4.19 -29.96 8.52
C SER A 12 -4.16 -28.43 8.48
N ARG A 13 -3.42 -27.85 7.52
CA ARG A 13 -3.43 -26.40 7.20
C ARG A 13 -3.91 -26.22 5.76
N ILE A 14 -5.15 -25.78 5.60
CA ILE A 14 -5.73 -25.47 4.30
C ILE A 14 -5.42 -24.01 3.96
N ALA A 15 -4.83 -23.75 2.79
CA ALA A 15 -4.49 -22.41 2.34
C ALA A 15 -4.71 -22.27 0.83
N CYS A 16 -5.01 -21.04 0.39
CA CYS A 16 -4.92 -20.64 -1.01
C CYS A 16 -3.73 -19.70 -1.15
N VAL A 17 -2.82 -20.00 -2.08
CA VAL A 17 -1.61 -19.20 -2.32
C VAL A 17 -1.68 -18.66 -3.74
N GLY A 18 -1.46 -17.36 -3.88
CA GLY A 18 -1.42 -16.68 -5.16
C GLY A 18 -0.49 -15.47 -5.08
N TRP A 19 -0.25 -14.87 -6.23
CA TRP A 19 0.59 -13.69 -6.38
C TRP A 19 -0.22 -12.58 -7.05
N ILE A 20 0.09 -11.34 -6.64
CA ILE A 20 -0.39 -10.12 -7.27
C ILE A 20 0.83 -9.34 -7.75
N GLU A 21 0.72 -8.74 -8.93
CA GLU A 21 1.70 -7.78 -9.40
C GLU A 21 1.28 -6.37 -8.99
N SER A 22 2.19 -5.66 -8.33
CA SER A 22 1.96 -4.25 -8.00
C SER A 22 2.25 -3.36 -9.21
N TRP A 23 1.45 -2.31 -9.37
CA TRP A 23 1.73 -1.22 -10.31
C TRP A 23 3.03 -0.46 -9.95
N ILE A 24 3.46 -0.53 -8.69
CA ILE A 24 4.69 0.08 -8.16
C ILE A 24 5.71 -1.02 -7.91
N GLN A 25 6.78 -1.03 -8.72
CA GLN A 25 7.76 -2.12 -8.72
C GLN A 25 8.64 -2.13 -7.47
N ASP A 26 9.17 -0.97 -7.11
CA ASP A 26 10.06 -0.80 -5.96
C ASP A 26 9.27 -0.94 -4.64
N ASP A 27 9.82 -1.70 -3.69
CA ASP A 27 9.15 -1.99 -2.42
C ASP A 27 9.12 -0.78 -1.48
N ALA A 28 10.21 -0.03 -1.38
CA ALA A 28 10.27 1.20 -0.59
C ALA A 28 9.30 2.28 -1.11
N GLN A 29 9.19 2.44 -2.43
CA GLN A 29 8.20 3.34 -3.06
C GLN A 29 6.76 2.94 -2.73
N ARG A 30 6.48 1.63 -2.75
CA ARG A 30 5.16 1.11 -2.43
C ARG A 30 4.81 1.28 -0.95
N GLU A 31 5.77 1.09 -0.06
CA GLU A 31 5.63 1.35 1.38
C GLU A 31 5.34 2.83 1.66
N MET A 32 6.11 3.74 1.03
CA MET A 32 5.86 5.18 1.14
C MET A 32 4.46 5.58 0.67
N LEU A 33 3.99 5.03 -0.45
CA LEU A 33 2.61 5.28 -0.93
C LEU A 33 1.55 4.72 0.03
N PHE A 34 1.79 3.55 0.63
CA PHE A 34 0.90 2.97 1.63
C PHE A 34 0.76 3.88 2.87
N ASP A 35 1.86 4.43 3.36
CA ASP A 35 1.86 5.35 4.51
C ASP A 35 1.08 6.64 4.20
N LEU A 36 1.30 7.23 3.03
CA LEU A 36 0.59 8.44 2.61
C LEU A 36 -0.91 8.20 2.44
N GLU A 37 -1.29 7.03 1.93
CA GLU A 37 -2.70 6.62 1.79
C GLU A 37 -3.38 6.43 3.15
N ASN A 38 -2.70 5.79 4.11
CA ASN A 38 -3.20 5.66 5.47
C ASN A 38 -3.32 7.02 6.16
N LEU A 39 -2.33 7.90 5.98
CA LEU A 39 -2.40 9.27 6.48
C LEU A 39 -3.62 10.00 5.89
N ARG A 40 -3.82 9.92 4.56
CA ARG A 40 -4.99 10.50 3.89
C ARG A 40 -6.30 9.97 4.46
N ALA A 41 -6.40 8.65 4.68
CA ALA A 41 -7.58 8.04 5.24
C ALA A 41 -7.87 8.54 6.66
N SER A 42 -6.84 8.68 7.51
CA SER A 42 -7.00 9.20 8.88
C SER A 42 -7.43 10.67 8.91
N LEU A 43 -6.82 11.52 8.09
CA LEU A 43 -7.10 12.96 8.08
C LEU A 43 -8.46 13.32 7.48
N ARG A 44 -9.02 12.45 6.65
CA ARG A 44 -10.31 12.68 5.97
C ARG A 44 -11.48 12.87 6.94
N ASP A 45 -11.42 12.24 8.11
CA ASP A 45 -12.50 12.31 9.10
C ASP A 45 -12.34 13.52 10.03
N ASP A 46 -11.10 14.01 10.20
CA ASP A 46 -10.76 15.11 11.11
C ASP A 46 -10.66 16.49 10.41
N MET A 47 -10.50 16.51 9.08
CA MET A 47 -10.31 17.75 8.32
C MET A 47 -11.51 18.11 7.44
N PRO A 48 -11.76 19.41 7.21
CA PRO A 48 -12.70 19.84 6.19
C PRO A 48 -12.32 19.28 4.82
N ARG A 49 -13.32 18.82 4.05
CA ARG A 49 -13.10 18.21 2.72
C ARG A 49 -12.34 19.11 1.73
N GLN A 50 -12.38 20.42 1.92
CA GLN A 50 -11.71 21.41 1.07
C GLN A 50 -10.46 22.01 1.72
N SER A 51 -9.88 21.31 2.71
CA SER A 51 -8.63 21.75 3.33
C SER A 51 -7.47 21.74 2.32
N ALA A 52 -6.65 22.78 2.34
CA ALA A 52 -5.49 22.89 1.45
C ALA A 52 -4.46 21.77 1.70
N GLN A 53 -4.40 21.25 2.92
CA GLN A 53 -3.56 20.15 3.34
C GLN A 53 -3.98 18.84 2.65
N LEU A 54 -5.27 18.48 2.69
CA LEU A 54 -5.77 17.29 1.99
C LEU A 54 -5.57 17.39 0.48
N LEU A 55 -5.84 18.56 -0.12
CA LEU A 55 -5.60 18.78 -1.55
C LEU A 55 -4.12 18.61 -1.93
N THR A 56 -3.20 19.07 -1.07
CA THR A 56 -1.76 18.90 -1.30
C THR A 56 -1.34 17.44 -1.16
N LEU A 57 -1.90 16.71 -0.19
CA LEU A 57 -1.65 15.29 0.01
C LEU A 57 -2.14 14.47 -1.19
N ASP A 58 -3.37 14.71 -1.64
CA ASP A 58 -3.95 14.06 -2.83
C ASP A 58 -3.11 14.31 -4.08
N LYS A 59 -2.72 15.57 -4.31
CA LYS A 59 -1.84 15.93 -5.43
C LYS A 59 -0.51 15.19 -5.35
N THR A 60 0.07 15.06 -4.15
CA THR A 60 1.35 14.39 -3.93
C THR A 60 1.24 12.91 -4.24
N ILE A 61 0.25 12.21 -3.69
CA ILE A 61 -0.03 10.80 -3.98
C ILE A 61 -0.20 10.59 -5.49
N ALA A 62 -1.02 11.40 -6.15
CA ALA A 62 -1.27 11.29 -7.59
C ALA A 62 0.00 11.53 -8.43
N ASN A 63 0.89 12.43 -8.01
CA ASN A 63 2.18 12.64 -8.66
C ASN A 63 3.08 11.40 -8.52
N LEU A 64 3.20 10.87 -7.31
CA LEU A 64 4.04 9.71 -7.02
C LEU A 64 3.57 8.46 -7.77
N LEU A 65 2.25 8.22 -7.82
CA LEU A 65 1.67 7.14 -8.63
C LEU A 65 2.02 7.25 -10.12
N ARG A 66 2.05 8.47 -10.67
CA ARG A 66 2.45 8.70 -12.07
C ARG A 66 3.95 8.54 -12.30
N MET A 67 4.77 8.93 -11.31
CA MET A 67 6.23 8.88 -11.41
C MET A 67 6.77 7.45 -11.25
N TRP A 68 6.16 6.67 -10.36
CA TRP A 68 6.63 5.35 -9.95
C TRP A 68 5.82 4.21 -10.55
N GLY A 69 4.65 4.53 -11.11
CA GLY A 69 3.83 3.59 -11.86
C GLY A 69 4.57 3.04 -13.07
N ARG A 70 4.39 1.75 -13.33
CA ARG A 70 4.85 1.13 -14.58
C ARG A 70 4.12 1.77 -15.78
N ARG A 71 4.76 1.74 -16.95
CA ARG A 71 4.12 2.07 -18.24
C ARG A 71 3.49 0.84 -18.85
#